data_AF-A0A915PAZ2-F1
#
_entry.id   AF-A0A915PAZ2-F1
#
_cell.length_a   1.000
_cell.length_b   1.000
_cell.length_c   1.000
_cell.angle_alpha   90.00
_cell.angle_beta   90.00
_cell.angle_gamma   90.00
#
_symmetry.space_group_name_H-M   'P 1'
#
loop_
_entity.id
_entity.type
_entity.pdbx_description
1 polymer ?
#
loop_
_entity_poly.entity_id
_entity_poly.type
_entity_poly.pdbx_seq_one_letter_code
_entity_poly.pdbx_strand_id
1 'polypeptide(L)'
;MIIFIFMICSTVYGPNTRNDYDRVENSQKKITNENKKYYEQWLEPLDSMRERPEFDHFIYTRMMGGGLGNQMYRFAGLYAMGKMLNRTPVYVHEESKMHEIDKELAYVFPNYHSKVYFLKKDFKDFHQFHFAQHCCDYHDPKILLEQNKGRGLYLAGGPNFLDTRYIEHMRPQILKIFEFSKELVSKVSAIKDKIISEDTSSHKICIHTRVGDFKGVGESKTVEVNKAHVRMLKILKRLLKDKTYSLLLFGTDKDFLKTIKVDESISKVHYIINLNLTRGEELNFATQICDSFLVTAAMSTYATWMGYLMPDDRPIFFIRRLMQNPTIDTLYMLPESWIPIDENWLKD
;
A
#
# COMPACT_ATOMS: atom_id res chain seq x y z
N MET A 1 38.19 -44.30 3.22
CA MET A 1 39.64 -44.28 2.94
C MET A 1 39.90 -43.01 2.12
N ILE A 2 40.03 -41.83 2.76
CA ILE A 2 41.29 -41.12 3.12
C ILE A 2 42.29 -41.24 1.94
N ILE A 3 42.68 -40.17 1.25
CA ILE A 3 43.70 -39.20 1.71
C ILE A 3 43.57 -37.84 1.00
N PHE A 4 43.65 -36.79 1.83
CA PHE A 4 43.95 -35.39 1.52
C PHE A 4 45.35 -35.23 0.90
N ILE A 5 45.50 -34.40 -0.14
CA ILE A 5 46.78 -33.72 -0.43
C ILE A 5 46.50 -32.24 -0.69
N PHE A 6 46.90 -31.43 0.29
CA PHE A 6 47.19 -30.01 0.14
C PHE A 6 48.41 -29.85 -0.78
N MET A 7 48.32 -28.97 -1.77
CA MET A 7 49.52 -28.35 -2.34
C MET A 7 49.34 -26.84 -2.39
N ILE A 8 50.09 -26.19 -1.52
CA ILE A 8 50.28 -24.76 -1.38
C ILE A 8 51.16 -24.31 -2.55
N CYS A 9 50.70 -23.33 -3.32
CA CYS A 9 51.58 -22.51 -4.15
C CYS A 9 51.42 -21.06 -3.70
N SER A 10 52.36 -20.63 -2.88
CA SER A 10 52.52 -19.28 -2.36
C SER A 10 53.27 -18.40 -3.35
N THR A 11 52.63 -17.31 -3.80
CA THR A 11 53.31 -16.10 -4.28
C THR A 11 52.72 -14.90 -3.55
N VAL A 12 53.42 -14.50 -2.48
CA VAL A 12 53.70 -13.13 -2.03
C VAL A 12 52.62 -12.07 -2.28
N TYR A 13 51.72 -11.91 -1.30
CA TYR A 13 51.35 -10.65 -0.63
C TYR A 13 50.22 -11.01 0.37
N GLY A 14 50.60 -11.37 1.61
CA GLY A 14 49.64 -11.58 2.68
C GLY A 14 49.11 -10.24 3.21
N PRO A 15 47.79 -10.06 3.41
CA PRO A 15 47.28 -8.89 4.13
C PRO A 15 47.85 -8.92 5.55
N ASN A 16 48.24 -7.75 6.04
CA ASN A 16 48.82 -7.60 7.37
C ASN A 16 47.66 -7.70 8.38
N THR A 17 47.40 -8.91 8.91
CA THR A 17 46.12 -9.39 9.47
C THR A 17 45.70 -8.82 10.84
N ARG A 18 45.92 -7.53 11.09
CA ARG A 18 45.24 -6.79 12.17
C ARG A 18 44.92 -5.37 11.71
N ASN A 19 45.90 -4.71 11.09
CA ASN A 19 45.73 -3.35 10.55
C ASN A 19 44.71 -3.26 9.41
N ASP A 20 44.56 -4.29 8.56
CA ASP A 20 43.56 -4.25 7.48
C ASP A 20 42.12 -4.46 8.01
N TYR A 21 41.94 -5.32 9.02
CA TYR A 21 40.66 -5.48 9.72
C TYR A 21 40.28 -4.22 10.49
N ASP A 22 41.22 -3.64 11.24
CA ASP A 22 41.01 -2.39 11.97
C ASP A 22 40.72 -1.23 11.01
N ARG A 23 41.29 -1.23 9.81
CA ARG A 23 41.04 -0.19 8.79
C ARG A 23 39.68 -0.35 8.12
N VAL A 24 39.25 -1.58 7.82
CA VAL A 24 37.89 -1.86 7.32
C VAL A 24 36.86 -1.52 8.38
N GLU A 25 37.07 -1.93 9.64
CA GLU A 25 36.16 -1.66 10.75
C GLU A 25 36.10 -0.16 11.09
N ASN A 26 37.23 0.54 11.09
CA ASN A 26 37.26 1.99 11.30
C ASN A 26 36.65 2.77 10.12
N SER A 27 36.82 2.29 8.88
CA SER A 27 36.16 2.91 7.72
C SER A 27 34.64 2.73 7.76
N GLN A 28 34.16 1.55 8.13
CA GLN A 28 32.73 1.29 8.36
C GLN A 28 32.19 2.12 9.52
N LYS A 29 32.88 2.19 10.67
CA LYS A 29 32.48 3.03 11.81
C LYS A 29 32.45 4.52 11.45
N LYS A 30 33.39 4.99 10.63
CA LYS A 30 33.44 6.39 10.17
C LYS A 30 32.27 6.72 9.23
N ILE A 31 32.01 5.88 8.23
CA ILE A 31 30.85 6.01 7.33
C ILE A 31 29.54 5.98 8.13
N THR A 32 29.42 5.08 9.11
CA THR A 32 28.23 4.99 9.98
C THR A 32 28.03 6.26 10.81
N ASN A 33 29.12 6.87 11.31
CA ASN A 33 29.06 8.11 12.09
C ASN A 33 28.78 9.36 11.23
N GLU A 34 29.34 9.43 10.03
CA GLU A 34 29.07 10.52 9.07
C GLU A 34 27.61 10.47 8.59
N ASN A 35 27.10 9.29 8.24
CA ASN A 35 25.70 9.11 7.88
C ASN A 35 24.78 9.46 9.05
N LYS A 36 25.10 9.02 10.27
CA LYS A 36 24.34 9.38 11.48
C LYS A 36 24.22 10.90 11.65
N LYS A 37 25.33 11.62 11.53
CA LYS A 37 25.36 13.09 11.65
C LYS A 37 24.51 13.77 10.56
N TYR A 38 24.45 13.19 9.37
CA TYR A 38 23.73 13.77 8.24
C TYR A 38 22.20 13.73 8.40
N TYR A 39 21.63 12.60 8.83
CA TYR A 39 20.17 12.56 9.06
C TYR A 39 19.76 13.42 10.25
N GLU A 40 20.53 13.43 11.33
CA GLU A 40 20.27 14.31 12.48
C GLU A 40 20.30 15.80 12.07
N GLN A 41 21.05 16.13 11.02
CA GLN A 41 21.06 17.46 10.42
C GLN A 41 19.77 17.79 9.67
N TRP A 42 19.21 16.87 8.88
CA TRP A 42 18.16 17.20 7.89
C TRP A 42 16.79 16.58 8.13
N LEU A 43 16.70 15.58 9.00
CA LEU A 43 15.43 15.00 9.43
C LEU A 43 15.00 15.62 10.76
N GLU A 44 13.71 15.73 10.96
CA GLU A 44 13.13 16.01 12.27
C GLU A 44 13.56 14.96 13.30
N PRO A 45 13.57 15.29 14.60
CA PRO A 45 13.91 14.34 15.66
C PRO A 45 13.10 13.05 15.54
N LEU A 46 13.81 11.93 15.46
CA LEU A 46 13.19 10.61 15.43
C LEU A 46 12.69 10.26 16.84
N ASP A 47 11.44 9.80 16.94
CA ASP A 47 10.98 9.14 18.16
C ASP A 47 11.62 7.75 18.32
N SER A 48 11.34 7.09 19.44
CA SER A 48 11.91 5.78 19.77
C SER A 48 11.38 4.63 18.90
N MET A 49 10.31 4.83 18.12
CA MET A 49 9.73 3.82 17.23
C MET A 49 10.29 3.89 15.82
N ARG A 50 10.96 4.99 15.45
CA ARG A 50 11.57 5.19 14.15
C ARG A 50 12.89 4.45 14.00
N GLU A 51 13.01 3.72 12.90
CA GLU A 51 14.25 3.11 12.47
C GLU A 51 15.20 4.18 11.92
N ARG A 52 16.50 3.88 11.92
CA ARG A 52 17.45 4.72 11.19
C ARG A 52 17.21 4.59 9.69
N PRO A 53 17.19 5.69 8.92
CA PRO A 53 17.14 5.65 7.47
C PRO A 53 18.21 4.74 6.87
N GLU A 54 17.85 4.02 5.82
CA GLU A 54 18.75 3.10 5.12
C GLU A 54 19.80 3.84 4.28
N PHE A 55 19.42 4.95 3.64
CA PHE A 55 20.26 5.69 2.70
C PHE A 55 20.30 7.18 3.00
N ASP A 56 21.45 7.82 2.82
CA ASP A 56 21.75 9.22 3.23
C ASP A 56 21.37 10.25 2.16
N HIS A 57 20.55 9.79 1.23
CA HIS A 57 19.92 10.55 0.17
C HIS A 57 18.41 10.37 0.31
N PHE A 58 17.65 11.39 -0.08
CA PHE A 58 16.21 11.44 0.11
C PHE A 58 15.48 11.47 -1.22
N ILE A 59 14.28 10.90 -1.24
CA ILE A 59 13.32 11.04 -2.34
C ILE A 59 11.96 11.44 -1.77
N TYR A 60 11.33 12.44 -2.37
CA TYR A 60 10.07 12.98 -1.87
C TYR A 60 9.29 13.71 -2.96
N THR A 61 8.02 13.97 -2.67
CA THR A 61 7.13 14.79 -3.50
C THR A 61 6.61 15.97 -2.69
N ARG A 62 5.86 16.86 -3.34
CA ARG A 62 5.07 17.90 -2.66
C ARG A 62 4.03 17.32 -1.72
N MET A 63 3.45 18.20 -0.91
CA MET A 63 2.37 17.85 -0.01
C MET A 63 1.18 17.20 -0.73
N MET A 64 0.46 16.32 -0.04
CA MET A 64 -0.74 15.68 -0.54
C MET A 64 -1.88 15.71 0.48
N GLY A 65 -3.02 16.30 0.11
CA GLY A 65 -4.21 16.34 0.96
C GLY A 65 -5.02 15.04 1.05
N GLY A 66 -4.55 13.93 0.47
CA GLY A 66 -5.26 12.65 0.44
C GLY A 66 -5.18 11.90 1.78
N GLY A 67 -6.20 11.09 2.07
CA GLY A 67 -6.28 10.28 3.31
C GLY A 67 -5.28 9.13 3.36
N LEU A 68 -5.45 8.23 4.34
CA LEU A 68 -4.54 7.10 4.61
C LEU A 68 -4.14 6.32 3.34
N GLY A 69 -5.11 5.90 2.52
CA GLY A 69 -4.82 5.14 1.30
C GLY A 69 -3.96 5.90 0.28
N ASN A 70 -4.13 7.22 0.17
CA ASN A 70 -3.28 8.02 -0.71
C ASN A 70 -1.86 8.17 -0.15
N GLN A 71 -1.71 8.35 1.17
CA GLN A 71 -0.40 8.43 1.81
C GLN A 71 0.35 7.09 1.70
N MET A 72 -0.36 5.97 1.85
CA MET A 72 0.20 4.62 1.63
C MET A 72 0.71 4.45 0.19
N TYR A 73 -0.04 4.88 -0.82
CA TYR A 73 0.42 4.84 -2.21
C TYR A 73 1.66 5.70 -2.45
N ARG A 74 1.63 6.94 -1.95
CA ARG A 74 2.79 7.83 -2.04
C ARG A 74 4.02 7.22 -1.41
N PHE A 75 3.88 6.70 -0.18
CA PHE A 75 4.98 6.05 0.51
C PHE A 75 5.49 4.84 -0.27
N ALA A 76 4.60 3.94 -0.70
CA ALA A 76 4.96 2.71 -1.38
C ALA A 76 5.68 2.99 -2.71
N GLY A 77 5.19 3.96 -3.50
CA GLY A 77 5.84 4.40 -4.72
C GLY A 77 7.21 5.03 -4.47
N LEU A 78 7.32 5.95 -3.51
CA LEU A 78 8.59 6.56 -3.10
C LEU A 78 9.57 5.53 -2.55
N TYR A 79 9.08 4.54 -1.80
CA TYR A 79 9.89 3.47 -1.25
C TYR A 79 10.47 2.61 -2.37
N ALA A 80 9.65 2.16 -3.33
CA ALA A 80 10.12 1.35 -4.44
C ALA A 80 11.14 2.10 -5.32
N MET A 81 10.84 3.35 -5.69
CA MET A 81 11.77 4.21 -6.42
C MET A 81 13.03 4.51 -5.60
N GLY A 82 12.88 4.73 -4.29
CA GLY A 82 13.97 4.96 -3.37
C GLY A 82 14.92 3.77 -3.29
N LYS A 83 14.41 2.55 -3.18
CA LYS A 83 15.21 1.32 -3.19
C LYS A 83 16.01 1.16 -4.49
N MET A 84 15.43 1.50 -5.64
CA MET A 84 16.14 1.49 -6.92
C MET A 84 17.26 2.55 -6.97
N LEU A 85 17.07 3.70 -6.33
CA LEU A 85 17.99 4.84 -6.39
C LEU A 85 18.95 4.94 -5.21
N ASN A 86 18.87 4.02 -4.24
CA ASN A 86 19.51 4.13 -2.93
C ASN A 86 19.14 5.44 -2.20
N ARG A 87 17.83 5.71 -2.08
CA ARG A 87 17.26 6.88 -1.41
C ARG A 87 16.20 6.48 -0.40
N THR A 88 16.16 7.20 0.72
CA THR A 88 15.14 7.07 1.76
C THR A 88 13.91 7.91 1.38
N PRO A 89 12.70 7.32 1.39
CA PRO A 89 11.46 8.09 1.20
C PRO A 89 11.22 9.01 2.40
N VAL A 90 10.93 10.29 2.14
CA VAL A 90 10.67 11.28 3.20
C VAL A 90 9.47 12.16 2.85
N TYR A 91 8.91 12.79 3.87
CA TYR A 91 7.88 13.82 3.76
C TYR A 91 8.48 15.20 3.99
N VAL A 92 7.86 16.22 3.41
CA VAL A 92 8.20 17.60 3.71
C VAL A 92 7.68 17.98 5.10
N HIS A 93 8.36 18.92 5.77
CA HIS A 93 7.99 19.42 7.10
C HIS A 93 6.51 19.75 7.23
N GLU A 94 5.95 20.43 6.23
CA GLU A 94 4.58 20.96 6.23
C GLU A 94 3.49 19.92 5.90
N GLU A 95 3.82 18.62 5.79
CA GLU A 95 2.86 17.57 5.44
C GLU A 95 1.85 17.29 6.57
N SER A 96 0.84 18.15 6.68
CA SER A 96 -0.16 18.12 7.74
C SER A 96 -0.95 16.81 7.77
N LYS A 97 -1.23 16.22 6.60
CA LYS A 97 -2.05 15.00 6.54
C LYS A 97 -1.27 13.78 7.02
N MET A 98 0.02 13.70 6.72
CA MET A 98 0.89 12.67 7.26
C MET A 98 1.05 12.84 8.77
N HIS A 99 1.26 14.06 9.27
CA HIS A 99 1.30 14.34 10.71
C HIS A 99 0.01 13.92 11.45
N GLU A 100 -1.16 14.12 10.84
CA GLU A 100 -2.44 13.68 11.40
C GLU A 100 -2.51 12.15 11.57
N ILE A 101 -2.06 11.40 10.55
CA ILE A 101 -2.18 9.94 10.54
C ILE A 101 -0.96 9.23 11.17
N ASP A 102 0.18 9.89 11.35
CA ASP A 102 1.41 9.26 11.85
C ASP A 102 1.20 8.57 13.21
N LYS A 103 0.43 9.21 14.10
CA LYS A 103 0.04 8.61 15.39
C LYS A 103 -0.86 7.39 15.22
N GLU A 104 -1.76 7.41 14.24
CA GLU A 104 -2.59 6.26 13.89
C GLU A 104 -1.72 5.09 13.39
N LEU A 105 -0.69 5.37 12.59
CA LEU A 105 0.19 4.33 12.03
C LEU A 105 0.95 3.54 13.08
N ALA A 106 1.37 4.16 14.18
CA ALA A 106 2.05 3.44 15.27
C ALA A 106 1.21 2.24 15.77
N TYR A 107 -0.11 2.41 15.80
CA TYR A 107 -1.05 1.36 16.15
C TYR A 107 -1.44 0.48 14.95
N VAL A 108 -1.68 1.07 13.78
CA VAL A 108 -2.20 0.32 12.62
C VAL A 108 -1.10 -0.45 11.88
N PHE A 109 -0.03 0.24 11.48
CA PHE A 109 1.07 -0.28 10.65
C PHE A 109 2.43 0.12 11.26
N PRO A 110 2.90 -0.56 12.32
CA PRO A 110 4.10 -0.14 13.04
C PRO A 110 5.37 -0.14 12.17
N ASN A 111 5.48 -1.07 11.22
CA ASN A 111 6.62 -1.12 10.27
C ASN A 111 6.59 0.03 9.25
N TYR A 112 5.41 0.57 8.96
CA TYR A 112 5.27 1.77 8.14
C TYR A 112 5.64 3.00 8.97
N HIS A 113 5.07 3.14 10.16
CA HIS A 113 5.40 4.23 11.09
C HIS A 113 6.91 4.34 11.35
N SER A 114 7.60 3.22 11.53
CA SER A 114 9.05 3.20 11.78
C SER A 114 9.89 3.79 10.63
N LYS A 115 9.31 3.93 9.44
CA LYS A 115 9.95 4.42 8.20
C LYS A 115 9.38 5.76 7.72
N VAL A 116 8.52 6.41 8.51
CA VAL A 116 8.02 7.76 8.21
C VAL A 116 9.00 8.78 8.75
N TYR A 117 9.58 9.57 7.85
CA TYR A 117 10.53 10.62 8.16
C TYR A 117 10.08 11.96 7.59
N PHE A 118 10.35 13.04 8.33
CA PHE A 118 10.08 14.40 7.90
C PHE A 118 11.38 15.17 7.71
N LEU A 119 11.52 15.86 6.60
CA LEU A 119 12.59 16.83 6.37
C LEU A 119 12.39 18.03 7.30
N LYS A 120 13.48 18.64 7.75
CA LYS A 120 13.44 19.96 8.38
C LYS A 120 13.06 21.03 7.37
N LYS A 121 12.40 22.08 7.87
CA LYS A 121 11.92 23.23 7.08
C LYS A 121 13.02 23.93 6.26
N ASP A 122 14.26 23.89 6.71
CA ASP A 122 15.40 24.56 6.10
C ASP A 122 16.20 23.67 5.12
N PHE A 123 15.73 22.46 4.82
CA PHE A 123 16.36 21.58 3.84
C PHE A 123 16.32 22.19 2.43
N LYS A 124 17.50 22.40 1.84
CA LYS A 124 17.67 23.05 0.52
C LYS A 124 18.58 22.30 -0.46
N ASP A 125 19.16 21.16 -0.05
CA ASP A 125 20.04 20.35 -0.89
C ASP A 125 19.22 19.34 -1.71
N PHE A 126 18.54 19.82 -2.75
CA PHE A 126 17.73 18.96 -3.61
C PHE A 126 17.84 19.30 -5.09
N HIS A 127 17.68 18.26 -5.91
CA HIS A 127 17.42 18.35 -7.34
C HIS A 127 15.92 18.14 -7.57
N GLN A 128 15.31 19.02 -8.37
CA GLN A 128 13.90 18.89 -8.76
C GLN A 128 13.80 18.25 -10.14
N PHE A 129 12.95 17.22 -10.26
CA PHE A 129 12.62 16.57 -11.51
C PHE A 129 11.10 16.51 -11.71
N HIS A 130 10.61 16.94 -12.88
CA HIS A 130 9.19 16.84 -13.22
C HIS A 130 8.87 15.44 -13.71
N PHE A 131 8.40 14.59 -12.81
CA PHE A 131 8.25 13.15 -13.04
C PHE A 131 6.92 12.79 -13.73
N ALA A 132 5.83 13.46 -13.36
CA ALA A 132 4.48 13.15 -13.87
C ALA A 132 3.69 14.43 -14.14
N GLN A 133 2.90 14.47 -15.21
CA GLN A 133 2.06 15.64 -15.48
C GLN A 133 0.79 15.63 -14.63
N HIS A 134 0.16 14.45 -14.50
CA HIS A 134 -1.09 14.26 -13.76
C HIS A 134 -0.88 13.32 -12.57
N CYS A 135 -1.90 13.23 -11.69
CA CYS A 135 -1.78 12.45 -10.45
C CYS A 135 -1.75 10.93 -10.62
N CYS A 136 -2.12 10.42 -11.80
CA CYS A 136 -2.26 8.99 -12.08
C CYS A 136 -1.48 8.54 -13.31
N ASP A 137 -0.56 9.36 -13.81
CA ASP A 137 0.29 8.96 -14.93
C ASP A 137 1.30 7.91 -14.45
N TYR A 138 1.41 6.82 -15.21
CA TYR A 138 2.50 5.89 -15.04
C TYR A 138 3.67 6.31 -15.94
N HIS A 139 4.82 6.48 -15.31
CA HIS A 139 6.11 6.65 -15.97
C HIS A 139 7.05 5.58 -15.45
N ASP A 140 7.82 4.94 -16.34
CA ASP A 140 8.84 3.98 -15.92
C ASP A 140 9.84 4.68 -14.99
N PRO A 141 9.98 4.26 -13.72
CA PRO A 141 10.91 4.89 -12.78
C PRO A 141 12.37 4.92 -13.24
N LYS A 142 12.78 4.06 -14.17
CA LYS A 142 14.16 4.02 -14.68
C LYS A 142 14.64 5.37 -15.23
N ILE A 143 13.74 6.24 -15.67
CA ILE A 143 14.10 7.61 -16.08
C ILE A 143 14.77 8.41 -14.95
N LEU A 144 14.55 8.03 -13.68
CA LEU A 144 15.15 8.68 -12.52
C LEU A 144 16.63 8.31 -12.31
N LEU A 145 17.14 7.25 -12.94
CA LEU A 145 18.56 6.86 -12.81
C LEU A 145 19.50 7.98 -13.29
N GLU A 146 19.11 8.68 -14.36
CA GLU A 146 19.85 9.85 -14.89
C GLU A 146 19.66 11.12 -14.06
N GLN A 147 18.63 11.13 -13.20
CA GLN A 147 18.25 12.24 -12.33
C GLN A 147 18.74 12.05 -10.89
N ASN A 148 19.47 10.97 -10.61
CA ASN A 148 19.92 10.59 -9.27
C ASN A 148 21.08 11.48 -8.79
N LYS A 149 20.81 12.77 -8.60
CA LYS A 149 21.77 13.83 -8.26
C LYS A 149 21.37 14.52 -6.97
N GLY A 150 22.36 15.10 -6.29
CA GLY A 150 22.15 15.83 -5.03
C GLY A 150 21.62 14.95 -3.90
N ARG A 151 21.54 15.51 -2.69
CA ARG A 151 21.10 14.74 -1.53
C ARG A 151 19.61 14.47 -1.52
N GLY A 152 18.79 15.45 -1.88
CA GLY A 152 17.35 15.29 -2.10
C GLY A 152 17.01 15.14 -3.57
N LEU A 153 16.08 14.25 -3.89
CA LEU A 153 15.41 14.18 -5.18
C LEU A 153 13.94 14.51 -4.98
N TYR A 154 13.55 15.70 -5.41
CA TYR A 154 12.17 16.17 -5.37
C TYR A 154 11.46 15.83 -6.68
N LEU A 155 10.52 14.90 -6.61
CA LEU A 155 9.65 14.54 -7.71
C LEU A 155 8.48 15.52 -7.78
N ALA A 156 8.57 16.46 -8.72
CA ALA A 156 7.50 17.37 -9.05
C ALA A 156 6.47 16.68 -9.95
N GLY A 157 5.20 17.04 -9.74
CA GLY A 157 4.09 16.45 -10.48
C GLY A 157 3.58 15.14 -9.86
N GLY A 158 2.26 14.97 -9.89
CA GLY A 158 1.52 13.79 -9.37
C GLY A 158 2.02 13.15 -8.07
N PRO A 159 1.75 13.70 -6.87
CA PRO A 159 2.33 13.18 -5.61
C PRO A 159 1.81 11.81 -5.19
N ASN A 160 0.88 11.22 -5.94
CA ASN A 160 0.05 10.13 -5.48
C ASN A 160 0.55 8.75 -5.90
N PHE A 161 1.29 8.62 -7.01
CA PHE A 161 1.79 7.32 -7.51
C PHE A 161 0.73 6.20 -7.45
N LEU A 162 -0.51 6.49 -7.87
CA LEU A 162 -1.70 5.62 -7.70
C LEU A 162 -1.72 4.37 -8.60
N ASP A 163 -0.55 3.93 -9.06
CA ASP A 163 -0.39 2.83 -10.00
C ASP A 163 0.42 1.72 -9.35
N THR A 164 -0.17 0.53 -9.27
CA THR A 164 0.46 -0.62 -8.61
C THR A 164 1.71 -1.10 -9.35
N ARG A 165 1.91 -0.76 -10.63
CA ARG A 165 3.14 -1.10 -11.36
C ARG A 165 4.39 -0.50 -10.71
N TYR A 166 4.26 0.57 -9.93
CA TYR A 166 5.39 1.10 -9.14
C TYR A 166 5.85 0.14 -8.04
N ILE A 167 4.98 -0.76 -7.55
CA ILE A 167 5.19 -1.51 -6.31
C ILE A 167 5.06 -3.03 -6.45
N GLU A 168 4.44 -3.53 -7.52
CA GLU A 168 4.16 -4.97 -7.72
C GLU A 168 5.40 -5.85 -7.63
N HIS A 169 6.50 -5.42 -8.26
CA HIS A 169 7.78 -6.13 -8.23
C HIS A 169 8.38 -6.25 -6.81
N MET A 170 7.87 -5.49 -5.83
CA MET A 170 8.29 -5.50 -4.43
C MET A 170 7.17 -5.92 -3.48
N ARG A 171 6.08 -6.50 -3.98
CA ARG A 171 4.87 -6.82 -3.21
C ARG A 171 5.15 -7.46 -1.84
N PRO A 172 6.01 -8.50 -1.69
CA PRO A 172 6.29 -9.09 -0.37
C PRO A 172 6.85 -8.09 0.64
N GLN A 173 7.69 -7.15 0.20
CA GLN A 173 8.29 -6.13 1.05
C GLN A 173 7.25 -5.04 1.39
N ILE A 174 6.41 -4.68 0.44
CA ILE A 174 5.32 -3.71 0.64
C ILE A 174 4.29 -4.25 1.64
N LEU A 175 3.92 -5.52 1.53
CA LEU A 175 3.06 -6.19 2.52
C LEU A 175 3.70 -6.22 3.91
N LYS A 176 5.03 -6.40 3.99
CA LYS A 176 5.74 -6.37 5.28
C LYS A 176 5.73 -4.97 5.92
N ILE A 177 5.86 -3.92 5.11
CA ILE A 177 5.77 -2.53 5.57
C ILE A 177 4.37 -2.23 6.10
N PHE A 178 3.33 -2.66 5.39
CA PHE A 178 1.93 -2.49 5.78
C PHE A 178 1.38 -3.67 6.58
N GLU A 179 2.25 -4.35 7.34
CA GLU A 179 1.83 -5.40 8.25
C GLU A 179 1.10 -4.77 9.45
N PHE A 180 -0.10 -5.27 9.76
CA PHE A 180 -0.89 -4.79 10.88
C PHE A 180 -0.21 -5.08 12.22
N SER A 181 -0.41 -4.21 13.21
CA SER A 181 0.06 -4.53 14.57
C SER A 181 -0.66 -5.75 15.15
N LYS A 182 0.05 -6.53 15.97
CA LYS A 182 -0.52 -7.70 16.65
C LYS A 182 -1.71 -7.31 17.52
N GLU A 183 -1.64 -6.15 18.18
CA GLU A 183 -2.72 -5.65 19.03
C GLU A 183 -4.00 -5.39 18.23
N LEU A 184 -3.88 -4.69 17.08
CA LEU A 184 -5.00 -4.45 16.19
C LEU A 184 -5.57 -5.76 15.64
N VAL A 185 -4.72 -6.68 15.18
CA VAL A 185 -5.14 -7.99 14.67
C VAL A 185 -5.93 -8.77 15.72
N SER A 186 -5.46 -8.83 16.97
CA SER A 186 -6.17 -9.53 18.06
C SER A 186 -7.52 -8.87 18.38
N LYS A 187 -7.58 -7.54 18.45
CA LYS A 187 -8.83 -6.81 18.68
C LYS A 187 -9.85 -7.08 17.59
N VAL A 188 -9.43 -6.97 16.32
CA VAL A 188 -10.30 -7.18 15.16
C VAL A 188 -10.73 -8.63 15.04
N SER A 189 -9.86 -9.60 15.37
CA SER A 189 -10.22 -11.03 15.39
C SER A 189 -11.38 -11.29 16.34
N ALA A 190 -11.34 -10.71 17.56
CA ALA A 190 -12.42 -10.86 18.52
C ALA A 190 -13.75 -10.23 18.05
N ILE A 191 -13.70 -9.15 17.28
CA ILE A 191 -14.89 -8.54 16.67
C ILE A 191 -15.43 -9.45 15.56
N LYS A 192 -14.56 -9.92 14.67
CA LYS A 192 -14.88 -10.84 13.58
C LYS A 192 -15.59 -12.08 14.11
N ASP A 193 -15.00 -12.77 15.08
CA ASP A 193 -15.53 -14.02 15.63
C ASP A 193 -16.94 -13.86 16.22
N LYS A 194 -17.26 -12.69 16.80
CA LYS A 194 -18.62 -12.37 17.28
C LYS A 194 -19.63 -12.21 16.14
N ILE A 195 -19.21 -11.68 15.00
CA ILE A 195 -20.10 -11.39 13.87
C ILE A 195 -20.38 -12.64 13.04
N ILE A 196 -19.40 -13.54 12.91
CA ILE A 196 -19.50 -14.76 12.10
C ILE A 196 -19.71 -16.04 12.91
N SER A 197 -19.89 -15.96 14.23
CA SER A 197 -20.09 -17.13 15.10
C SER A 197 -21.19 -18.08 14.62
N GLU A 198 -22.26 -17.52 14.05
CA GLU A 198 -23.40 -18.27 13.51
C GLU A 198 -23.28 -18.58 12.01
N ASP A 199 -22.23 -18.11 11.36
CA ASP A 199 -22.02 -18.19 9.92
C ASP A 199 -20.55 -18.48 9.60
N THR A 200 -20.06 -19.61 10.08
CA THR A 200 -18.65 -20.01 9.94
C THR A 200 -18.34 -20.67 8.60
N SER A 201 -19.36 -21.14 7.87
CA SER A 201 -19.18 -22.00 6.68
C SER A 201 -19.48 -21.33 5.34
N SER A 202 -20.24 -20.23 5.32
CA SER A 202 -20.54 -19.55 4.05
C SER A 202 -19.33 -18.81 3.49
N HIS A 203 -19.32 -18.64 2.17
CA HIS A 203 -18.35 -17.82 1.45
C HIS A 203 -18.68 -16.34 1.64
N LYS A 204 -17.74 -15.59 2.23
CA LYS A 204 -17.89 -14.18 2.59
C LYS A 204 -17.55 -13.29 1.39
N ILE A 205 -18.59 -12.78 0.74
CA ILE A 205 -18.48 -11.78 -0.34
C ILE A 205 -18.45 -10.40 0.30
N CYS A 206 -17.37 -9.66 0.10
CA CYS A 206 -17.23 -8.32 0.60
C CYS A 206 -17.36 -7.29 -0.52
N ILE A 207 -18.12 -6.22 -0.30
CA ILE A 207 -18.28 -5.11 -1.25
C ILE A 207 -17.91 -3.82 -0.53
N HIS A 208 -16.96 -3.07 -1.08
CA HIS A 208 -16.64 -1.73 -0.58
C HIS A 208 -17.18 -0.65 -1.51
N THR A 209 -17.99 0.24 -0.95
CA THR A 209 -18.59 1.39 -1.64
C THR A 209 -17.94 2.71 -1.24
N ARG A 210 -17.78 3.62 -2.20
CA ARG A 210 -17.28 4.98 -1.98
C ARG A 210 -18.29 6.00 -2.48
N VAL A 211 -19.08 6.54 -1.56
CA VAL A 211 -20.13 7.54 -1.88
C VAL A 211 -19.82 8.89 -1.25
N GLY A 212 -19.47 8.94 0.04
CA GLY A 212 -19.40 10.16 0.87
C GLY A 212 -18.89 11.43 0.19
N ASP A 213 -17.58 11.64 0.22
CA ASP A 213 -16.88 12.79 -0.40
C ASP A 213 -16.83 12.72 -1.94
N PHE A 214 -17.38 11.66 -2.55
CA PHE A 214 -17.48 11.45 -3.99
C PHE A 214 -18.90 11.69 -4.53
N LYS A 215 -19.81 12.25 -3.72
CA LYS A 215 -21.16 12.66 -4.18
C LYS A 215 -21.02 13.61 -5.37
N GLY A 216 -21.45 13.17 -6.55
CA GLY A 216 -21.37 13.92 -7.80
C GLY A 216 -20.22 13.51 -8.75
N VAL A 217 -19.24 12.72 -8.29
CA VAL A 217 -18.09 12.27 -9.10
C VAL A 217 -18.32 10.87 -9.70
N GLY A 218 -19.32 10.13 -9.21
CA GLY A 218 -19.86 8.95 -9.90
C GLY A 218 -19.11 7.63 -9.71
N GLU A 219 -18.22 7.52 -8.72
CA GLU A 219 -17.41 6.31 -8.49
C GLU A 219 -18.23 5.08 -8.07
N SER A 220 -19.22 5.22 -7.19
CA SER A 220 -20.13 4.13 -6.79
C SER A 220 -21.59 4.49 -7.09
N LYS A 221 -22.12 4.07 -8.24
CA LYS A 221 -23.53 4.22 -8.59
C LYS A 221 -24.29 2.94 -8.25
N THR A 222 -25.45 3.05 -7.59
CA THR A 222 -26.27 1.90 -7.16
C THR A 222 -26.50 0.89 -8.28
N VAL A 223 -26.83 1.35 -9.51
CA VAL A 223 -27.08 0.47 -10.66
C VAL A 223 -25.83 -0.35 -11.02
N GLU A 224 -24.67 0.29 -11.05
CA GLU A 224 -23.40 -0.35 -11.42
C GLU A 224 -22.95 -1.33 -10.33
N VAL A 225 -23.06 -0.94 -9.06
CA VAL A 225 -22.80 -1.83 -7.91
C VAL A 225 -23.71 -3.05 -7.98
N ASN A 226 -25.01 -2.85 -8.24
CA ASN A 226 -26.00 -3.91 -8.35
C ASN A 226 -25.64 -4.93 -9.45
N LYS A 227 -25.32 -4.45 -10.64
CA LYS A 227 -24.93 -5.32 -11.75
C LYS A 227 -23.61 -6.04 -11.48
N ALA A 228 -22.62 -5.33 -10.92
CA ALA A 228 -21.31 -5.88 -10.59
C ALA A 228 -21.38 -7.01 -9.56
N HIS A 229 -22.12 -6.83 -8.45
CA HIS A 229 -22.21 -7.89 -7.44
C HIS A 229 -22.96 -9.12 -7.95
N VAL A 230 -24.02 -8.96 -8.76
CA VAL A 230 -24.73 -10.09 -9.38
C VAL A 230 -23.79 -10.85 -10.30
N ARG A 231 -22.96 -10.14 -11.05
CA ARG A 231 -21.99 -10.75 -11.96
C ARG A 231 -20.91 -11.52 -11.19
N MET A 232 -20.33 -10.91 -10.17
CA MET A 232 -19.39 -11.56 -9.26
C MET A 232 -19.98 -12.83 -8.66
N LEU A 233 -21.21 -12.77 -8.13
CA LEU A 233 -21.90 -13.92 -7.56
C LEU A 233 -22.12 -15.04 -8.58
N LYS A 234 -22.49 -14.71 -9.83
CA LYS A 234 -22.62 -15.71 -10.91
C LYS A 234 -21.29 -16.41 -11.21
N ILE A 235 -20.17 -15.69 -11.17
CA ILE A 235 -18.82 -16.27 -11.36
C ILE A 235 -18.50 -17.19 -10.18
N LEU A 236 -18.68 -16.71 -8.95
CA LEU A 236 -18.41 -17.47 -7.74
C LEU A 236 -19.24 -18.75 -7.67
N LYS A 237 -20.55 -18.72 -7.96
CA LYS A 237 -21.41 -19.91 -8.00
C LYS A 237 -20.94 -20.98 -8.98
N ARG A 238 -20.29 -20.60 -10.08
CA ARG A 238 -19.73 -21.56 -11.05
C ARG A 238 -18.44 -22.20 -10.54
N LEU A 239 -17.62 -21.42 -9.84
CA LEU A 239 -16.32 -21.86 -9.32
C LEU A 239 -16.46 -22.65 -8.01
N LEU A 240 -17.37 -22.22 -7.14
CA LEU A 240 -17.56 -22.69 -5.77
C LEU A 240 -18.95 -23.35 -5.65
N LYS A 241 -19.09 -24.50 -6.31
CA LYS A 241 -20.34 -25.28 -6.29
C LYS A 241 -20.75 -25.60 -4.84
N ASP A 242 -22.06 -25.62 -4.60
CA ASP A 242 -22.68 -26.02 -3.34
C ASP A 242 -22.26 -25.19 -2.10
N LYS A 243 -21.77 -23.96 -2.32
CA LYS A 243 -21.51 -22.99 -1.24
C LYS A 243 -22.73 -22.13 -0.94
N THR A 244 -22.93 -21.83 0.34
CA THR A 244 -23.75 -20.70 0.80
C THR A 244 -22.91 -19.43 0.76
N TYR A 245 -23.57 -18.29 0.62
CA TYR A 245 -22.90 -17.00 0.46
C TYR A 245 -23.45 -15.98 1.44
N SER A 246 -22.56 -15.24 2.10
CA SER A 246 -22.92 -14.10 2.92
C SER A 246 -22.28 -12.84 2.39
N LEU A 247 -23.01 -11.73 2.48
CA LEU A 247 -22.63 -10.45 1.93
C LEU A 247 -22.21 -9.49 3.05
N LEU A 248 -21.03 -8.89 2.92
CA LEU A 248 -20.49 -7.90 3.84
C LEU A 248 -20.33 -6.59 3.11
N LEU A 249 -21.03 -5.56 3.59
CA LEU A 249 -21.10 -4.26 2.96
C LEU A 249 -20.27 -3.24 3.75
N PHE A 250 -19.21 -2.76 3.10
CA PHE A 250 -18.29 -1.73 3.57
C PHE A 250 -18.63 -0.39 2.89
N GLY A 251 -18.50 0.70 3.64
CA GLY A 251 -18.78 2.04 3.13
C GLY A 251 -19.25 2.98 4.22
N THR A 252 -19.25 4.27 3.90
CA THR A 252 -19.54 5.35 4.87
C THR A 252 -20.98 5.85 4.82
N ASP A 253 -21.78 5.45 3.81
CA ASP A 253 -23.15 5.92 3.62
C ASP A 253 -24.13 4.75 3.84
N LYS A 254 -24.68 4.68 5.06
CA LYS A 254 -25.58 3.59 5.48
C LYS A 254 -26.83 3.50 4.61
N ASP A 255 -27.35 4.63 4.15
CA ASP A 255 -28.58 4.64 3.37
C ASP A 255 -28.30 4.19 1.94
N PHE A 256 -27.16 4.57 1.36
CA PHE A 256 -26.70 3.99 0.10
C PHE A 256 -26.54 2.47 0.19
N LEU A 257 -25.90 1.95 1.25
CA LEU A 257 -25.70 0.50 1.41
C LEU A 257 -27.02 -0.28 1.40
N LYS A 258 -28.10 0.28 1.96
CA LYS A 258 -29.44 -0.33 1.93
C LYS A 258 -30.07 -0.35 0.53
N THR A 259 -29.57 0.44 -0.42
CA THR A 259 -30.04 0.44 -1.82
C THR A 259 -29.44 -0.69 -2.66
N ILE A 260 -28.42 -1.37 -2.14
CA ILE A 260 -27.78 -2.49 -2.83
C ILE A 260 -28.75 -3.67 -2.81
N LYS A 261 -29.07 -4.20 -3.99
CA LYS A 261 -29.97 -5.35 -4.13
C LYS A 261 -29.28 -6.59 -3.61
N VAL A 262 -29.99 -7.40 -2.84
CA VAL A 262 -29.46 -8.66 -2.31
C VAL A 262 -30.09 -9.78 -3.12
N ASP A 263 -29.25 -10.61 -3.72
CA ASP A 263 -29.71 -11.81 -4.44
C ASP A 263 -30.29 -12.82 -3.43
N GLU A 264 -31.39 -13.48 -3.78
CA GLU A 264 -32.12 -14.40 -2.89
C GLU A 264 -31.26 -15.57 -2.37
N SER A 265 -30.17 -15.91 -3.07
CA SER A 265 -29.23 -16.93 -2.62
C SER A 265 -28.25 -16.49 -1.52
N ILE A 266 -28.23 -15.20 -1.18
CA ILE A 266 -27.42 -14.69 -0.07
C ILE A 266 -28.11 -15.03 1.24
N SER A 267 -27.44 -15.82 2.08
CA SER A 267 -28.00 -16.27 3.37
C SER A 267 -28.00 -15.19 4.44
N LYS A 268 -27.00 -14.31 4.44
CA LYS A 268 -26.83 -13.27 5.47
C LYS A 268 -26.22 -12.00 4.88
N VAL A 269 -26.62 -10.85 5.40
CA VAL A 269 -26.08 -9.54 5.03
C VAL A 269 -25.58 -8.84 6.28
N HIS A 270 -24.33 -8.40 6.26
CA HIS A 270 -23.67 -7.66 7.33
C HIS A 270 -23.32 -6.26 6.86
N TYR A 271 -23.78 -5.25 7.60
CA TYR A 271 -23.44 -3.85 7.36
C TYR A 271 -22.28 -3.46 8.27
N ILE A 272 -21.06 -3.41 7.73
CA ILE A 272 -19.83 -3.24 8.52
C ILE A 272 -19.77 -1.86 9.18
N ILE A 273 -20.40 -0.86 8.56
CA ILE A 273 -20.54 0.49 9.15
C ILE A 273 -21.17 0.47 10.56
N ASN A 274 -22.03 -0.51 10.87
CA ASN A 274 -22.66 -0.60 12.20
C ASN A 274 -21.69 -1.04 13.30
N LEU A 275 -20.50 -1.52 12.94
CA LEU A 275 -19.47 -1.94 13.90
C LEU A 275 -18.64 -0.76 14.41
N ASN A 276 -18.77 0.44 13.81
CA ASN A 276 -18.02 1.64 14.17
C ASN A 276 -16.50 1.41 14.23
N LEU A 277 -15.97 0.62 13.29
CA LEU A 277 -14.54 0.38 13.17
C LEU A 277 -13.81 1.66 12.77
N THR A 278 -12.62 1.89 13.32
CA THR A 278 -11.66 2.82 12.74
C THR A 278 -11.23 2.34 11.36
N ARG A 279 -10.65 3.23 10.55
CA ARG A 279 -10.21 2.87 9.19
C ARG A 279 -9.14 1.76 9.18
N GLY A 280 -8.21 1.76 10.13
CA GLY A 280 -7.21 0.69 10.27
C GLY A 280 -7.83 -0.65 10.65
N GLU A 281 -8.81 -0.63 11.56
CA GLU A 281 -9.55 -1.84 11.93
C GLU A 281 -10.41 -2.37 10.80
N GLU A 282 -11.05 -1.51 10.00
CA GLU A 282 -11.85 -1.91 8.85
C GLU A 282 -10.98 -2.56 7.76
N LEU A 283 -9.81 -1.98 7.45
CA LEU A 283 -8.81 -2.59 6.56
C LEU A 283 -8.44 -4.00 7.04
N ASN A 284 -8.08 -4.14 8.32
CA ASN A 284 -7.70 -5.44 8.86
C ASN A 284 -8.88 -6.43 8.90
N PHE A 285 -10.08 -5.96 9.24
CA PHE A 285 -11.28 -6.77 9.30
C PHE A 285 -11.55 -7.41 7.94
N ALA A 286 -11.47 -6.63 6.85
CA ALA A 286 -11.61 -7.14 5.50
C ALA A 286 -10.58 -8.24 5.18
N THR A 287 -9.30 -8.04 5.53
CA THR A 287 -8.25 -9.05 5.28
C THR A 287 -8.45 -10.37 6.04
N GLN A 288 -9.17 -10.35 7.16
CA GLN A 288 -9.43 -11.55 7.95
C GLN A 288 -10.71 -12.29 7.55
N ILE A 289 -11.70 -11.59 7.00
CA ILE A 289 -13.05 -12.12 6.82
C ILE A 289 -13.42 -12.37 5.36
N CYS A 290 -12.88 -11.60 4.42
CA CYS A 290 -13.34 -11.62 3.04
C CYS A 290 -12.75 -12.81 2.29
N ASP A 291 -13.61 -13.70 1.81
CA ASP A 291 -13.19 -14.77 0.91
C ASP A 291 -13.10 -14.28 -0.54
N SER A 292 -13.79 -13.18 -0.86
CA SER A 292 -13.73 -12.48 -2.14
C SER A 292 -14.14 -11.03 -1.96
N PHE A 293 -13.64 -10.13 -2.79
CA PHE A 293 -13.83 -8.69 -2.59
C PHE A 293 -14.21 -7.98 -3.88
N LEU A 294 -15.12 -7.00 -3.79
CA LEU A 294 -15.51 -6.12 -4.89
C LEU A 294 -15.18 -4.67 -4.55
N VAL A 295 -14.26 -4.10 -5.33
CA VAL A 295 -13.96 -2.66 -5.35
C VAL A 295 -14.92 -1.97 -6.31
N THR A 296 -15.90 -1.23 -5.78
CA THR A 296 -16.88 -0.56 -6.65
C THR A 296 -16.38 0.78 -7.20
N ALA A 297 -15.35 1.35 -6.58
CA ALA A 297 -14.72 2.61 -6.95
C ALA A 297 -13.22 2.36 -7.18
N ALA A 298 -12.83 2.05 -8.41
CA ALA A 298 -11.46 1.63 -8.73
C ALA A 298 -10.40 2.72 -8.48
N MET A 299 -10.80 3.99 -8.43
CA MET A 299 -9.92 5.11 -8.05
C MET A 299 -9.84 5.33 -6.53
N SER A 300 -10.61 4.58 -5.74
CA SER A 300 -10.54 4.66 -4.28
C SER A 300 -9.31 3.94 -3.78
N THR A 301 -8.26 4.71 -3.49
CA THR A 301 -7.01 4.20 -2.92
C THR A 301 -7.21 3.38 -1.66
N TYR A 302 -8.18 3.75 -0.83
CA TYR A 302 -8.53 3.02 0.38
C TYR A 302 -9.10 1.63 0.07
N ALA A 303 -10.02 1.53 -0.89
CA ALA A 303 -10.55 0.25 -1.36
C ALA A 303 -9.46 -0.59 -2.03
N THR A 304 -8.56 0.06 -2.78
CA THR A 304 -7.44 -0.63 -3.40
C THR A 304 -6.52 -1.24 -2.35
N TRP A 305 -6.13 -0.48 -1.32
CA TRP A 305 -5.34 -1.05 -0.21
C TRP A 305 -6.07 -2.14 0.56
N MET A 306 -7.38 -2.02 0.74
CA MET A 306 -8.19 -3.07 1.36
C MET A 306 -8.06 -4.41 0.61
N GLY A 307 -8.14 -4.39 -0.71
CA GLY A 307 -7.90 -5.59 -1.54
C GLY A 307 -6.43 -5.99 -1.62
N TYR A 308 -5.51 -5.03 -1.70
CA TYR A 308 -4.08 -5.28 -1.88
C TYR A 308 -3.44 -6.01 -0.69
N LEU A 309 -3.93 -5.71 0.51
CA LEU A 309 -3.48 -6.32 1.76
C LEU A 309 -4.09 -7.71 2.00
N MET A 310 -5.04 -8.16 1.16
CA MET A 310 -5.61 -9.50 1.27
C MET A 310 -4.58 -10.57 0.82
N PRO A 311 -4.72 -11.82 1.31
CA PRO A 311 -3.96 -12.95 0.81
C PRO A 311 -4.17 -13.17 -0.70
N ASP A 312 -3.13 -13.67 -1.39
CA ASP A 312 -3.12 -13.79 -2.86
C ASP A 312 -4.13 -14.83 -3.40
N ASP A 313 -4.65 -15.71 -2.55
CA ASP A 313 -5.67 -16.70 -2.91
C ASP A 313 -7.10 -16.13 -2.93
N ARG A 314 -7.27 -14.85 -2.56
CA ARG A 314 -8.58 -14.18 -2.53
C ARG A 314 -8.86 -13.49 -3.86
N PRO A 315 -9.92 -13.89 -4.60
CA PRO A 315 -10.28 -13.21 -5.83
C PRO A 315 -10.80 -11.80 -5.53
N ILE A 316 -10.12 -10.81 -6.10
CA ILE A 316 -10.50 -9.39 -6.04
C ILE A 316 -11.10 -8.99 -7.38
N PHE A 317 -12.32 -8.46 -7.33
CA PHE A 317 -13.05 -7.91 -8.45
C PHE A 317 -13.06 -6.39 -8.35
N PHE A 318 -13.10 -5.69 -9.49
CA PHE A 318 -13.27 -4.24 -9.50
C PHE A 318 -14.13 -3.78 -10.66
N ILE A 319 -14.86 -2.68 -10.47
CA ILE A 319 -15.55 -2.03 -11.58
C ILE A 319 -14.52 -1.23 -12.37
N ARG A 320 -14.24 -1.65 -13.61
CA ARG A 320 -13.28 -0.96 -14.48
C ARG A 320 -13.83 0.42 -14.87
N ARG A 321 -12.94 1.42 -14.91
CA ARG A 321 -13.26 2.79 -15.34
C ARG A 321 -12.33 3.21 -16.45
N LEU A 322 -12.92 3.81 -17.47
CA LEU A 322 -12.22 4.53 -18.53
C LEU A 322 -12.49 6.02 -18.35
N MET A 323 -11.57 6.73 -17.72
CA MET A 323 -11.67 8.17 -17.56
C MET A 323 -11.13 8.86 -18.81
N GLN A 324 -11.83 9.90 -19.27
CA GLN A 324 -11.41 10.73 -20.40
C GLN A 324 -10.70 11.98 -19.89
N ASN A 325 -9.61 12.37 -20.55
CA ASN A 325 -8.79 13.58 -20.28
C ASN A 325 -8.22 13.71 -18.85
N PRO A 326 -7.04 13.12 -18.56
CA PRO A 326 -6.28 12.19 -19.41
C PRO A 326 -6.95 10.82 -19.52
N THR A 327 -6.64 10.07 -20.58
CA THR A 327 -7.14 8.69 -20.72
C THR A 327 -6.50 7.80 -19.67
N ILE A 328 -7.24 7.53 -18.61
CA ILE A 328 -6.83 6.63 -17.53
C ILE A 328 -7.76 5.42 -17.55
N ASP A 329 -7.16 4.25 -17.61
CA ASP A 329 -7.85 2.98 -17.55
C ASP A 329 -7.41 2.22 -16.30
N THR A 330 -8.35 2.01 -15.38
CA THR A 330 -8.05 1.37 -14.09
C THR A 330 -7.61 -0.08 -14.24
N LEU A 331 -7.81 -0.69 -15.41
CA LEU A 331 -7.25 -2.00 -15.75
C LEU A 331 -5.72 -2.05 -15.60
N TYR A 332 -5.02 -0.97 -15.93
CA TYR A 332 -3.54 -0.95 -15.88
C TYR A 332 -2.98 -0.36 -14.59
N MET A 333 -3.83 0.25 -13.76
CA MET A 333 -3.42 0.85 -12.49
C MET A 333 -3.46 -0.16 -11.33
N LEU A 334 -4.37 -1.13 -11.41
CA LEU A 334 -4.59 -2.15 -10.39
C LEU A 334 -3.78 -3.42 -10.71
N PRO A 335 -3.55 -4.32 -9.75
CA PRO A 335 -2.76 -5.53 -9.99
C PRO A 335 -3.38 -6.38 -11.10
N GLU A 336 -2.55 -6.93 -11.98
CA GLU A 336 -2.99 -7.73 -13.14
C GLU A 336 -3.80 -8.99 -12.73
N SER A 337 -3.59 -9.48 -11.50
CA SER A 337 -4.34 -10.61 -10.94
C SER A 337 -5.79 -10.28 -10.58
N TRP A 338 -6.15 -9.00 -10.52
CA TRP A 338 -7.51 -8.57 -10.18
C TRP A 338 -8.45 -8.71 -11.38
N ILE A 339 -9.71 -9.04 -11.09
CA ILE A 339 -10.70 -9.40 -12.11
C ILE A 339 -11.54 -8.16 -12.45
N PRO A 340 -11.39 -7.56 -13.65
CA PRO A 340 -12.23 -6.44 -14.05
C PRO A 340 -13.67 -6.89 -14.29
N ILE A 341 -14.61 -6.06 -13.87
CA ILE A 341 -16.00 -6.06 -14.33
C ILE A 341 -16.13 -4.90 -15.31
N ASP A 342 -16.11 -5.22 -16.60
CA ASP A 342 -16.16 -4.23 -17.67
C ASP A 342 -17.49 -3.47 -17.70
N GLU A 343 -17.43 -2.19 -18.07
CA GLU A 343 -18.63 -1.37 -18.27
C GLU A 343 -19.61 -1.97 -19.29
N ASN A 344 -19.10 -2.67 -20.30
CA ASN A 344 -19.93 -3.35 -21.28
C ASN A 344 -20.78 -4.46 -20.63
N TRP A 345 -20.30 -5.09 -19.57
CA TRP A 345 -21.09 -6.08 -18.81
C TRP A 345 -22.10 -5.43 -17.88
N LEU A 346 -21.99 -4.12 -17.64
CA LEU A 346 -22.97 -3.33 -16.89
C LEU A 346 -24.08 -2.77 -17.79
N LYS A 347 -24.01 -2.97 -19.11
CA LYS A 347 -25.00 -2.42 -20.06
C LYS A 347 -26.22 -3.31 -20.32
N ASP A 348 -26.27 -4.51 -19.74
CA ASP A 348 -27.42 -5.43 -19.85
C ASP A 348 -28.46 -5.18 -18.74
#